data_AF-A0A269VZJ5-F1
#
_entry.id   AF-A0A269VZJ5-F1
#
_cell.length_a   1.000
_cell.length_b   1.000
_cell.length_c   1.000
_cell.angle_alpha   90.00
_cell.angle_beta   90.00
_cell.angle_gamma   90.00
#
_symmetry.space_group_name_H-M   'P 1'
#
loop_
_entity.id
_entity.type
_entity.pdbx_description
1 polymer ?
#
loop_
_entity_poly.entity_id
_entity_poly.type
_entity_poly.pdbx_seq_one_letter_code
_entity_poly.pdbx_strand_id
1 'polypeptide(L)'
;MEQQEAPERGQVRLDFTPGLIKGAVQRADDETESALVEVPVDVLTPEAKQALVERLGLRPLTLYRLLAGRPAAEADAGLPSPSLEGDGSAARCSCGRAACSHAAAVLDAARQRLAAEPLQRLALLGLPREALLAGVYDAWGQTAGNAAGGSADEAAARAKEKGAPLPSPGEWLAEAAAEGRLHRPGPQLDEVEVRLSPPPPPEELRPAGDWAGLLPGVRGASKALGLVVRQTAARAEQLRRQLPRNGD
;
A
#
# COMPACT_ATOMS: atom_id res chain seq x y z
N MET A 1 -19.69 -15.95 50.73
CA MET A 1 -19.38 -15.35 49.42
C MET A 1 -18.87 -16.47 48.54
N GLU A 2 -19.80 -17.10 47.81
CA GLU A 2 -19.49 -18.11 46.80
C GLU A 2 -18.66 -17.47 45.69
N GLN A 3 -17.48 -18.04 45.45
CA GLN A 3 -16.65 -17.73 44.30
C GLN A 3 -17.31 -18.42 43.11
N GLN A 4 -17.96 -17.66 42.24
CA GLN A 4 -18.39 -18.14 40.94
C GLN A 4 -17.14 -18.34 40.08
N GLU A 5 -16.71 -19.59 39.96
CA GLU A 5 -15.75 -20.02 38.95
C GLU A 5 -16.26 -19.58 37.57
N ALA A 6 -15.44 -18.81 36.87
CA ALA A 6 -15.71 -18.43 35.50
C ALA A 6 -15.81 -19.72 34.65
N PRO A 7 -16.84 -19.88 33.80
CA PRO A 7 -16.97 -21.08 32.99
C PRO A 7 -15.72 -21.21 32.11
N GLU A 8 -15.05 -22.35 32.21
CA GLU A 8 -13.91 -22.70 31.37
C GLU A 8 -14.28 -22.48 29.90
N ARG A 9 -13.60 -21.53 29.27
CA ARG A 9 -13.88 -21.15 27.88
C ARG A 9 -13.42 -22.29 26.99
N GLY A 10 -14.36 -23.12 26.54
CA GLY A 10 -14.11 -24.12 25.50
C GLY A 10 -13.33 -23.52 24.33
N GLN A 11 -12.40 -24.30 23.76
CA GLN A 11 -11.54 -23.82 22.69
C GLN A 11 -12.37 -23.57 21.42
N VAL A 12 -12.41 -22.32 20.95
CA VAL A 12 -13.08 -21.93 19.71
C VAL A 12 -12.06 -21.85 18.59
N ARG A 13 -12.21 -22.69 17.56
CA ARG A 13 -11.45 -22.59 16.32
C ARG A 13 -12.29 -21.88 15.27
N LEU A 14 -11.70 -20.91 14.58
CA LEU A 14 -12.37 -20.11 13.56
C LEU A 14 -11.68 -20.29 12.21
N ASP A 15 -12.49 -20.39 11.17
CA ASP A 15 -12.09 -20.34 9.78
C ASP A 15 -12.92 -19.27 9.06
N PHE A 16 -12.28 -18.52 8.17
CA PHE A 16 -12.84 -17.37 7.50
C PHE A 16 -12.68 -17.55 6.00
N THR A 17 -13.82 -17.69 5.32
CA THR A 17 -13.91 -17.64 3.87
C THR A 17 -14.70 -16.41 3.45
N PRO A 18 -14.51 -15.87 2.22
CA PRO A 18 -15.32 -14.75 1.76
C PRO A 18 -16.82 -15.02 1.93
N GLY A 19 -17.49 -14.17 2.70
CA GLY A 19 -18.92 -14.25 2.99
C GLY A 19 -19.35 -15.32 4.00
N LEU A 20 -18.42 -16.02 4.67
CA LEU A 20 -18.77 -17.08 5.61
C LEU A 20 -17.71 -17.27 6.70
N ILE A 21 -18.17 -17.29 7.95
CA ILE A 21 -17.35 -17.66 9.11
C ILE A 21 -17.77 -19.06 9.55
N LYS A 22 -16.81 -19.96 9.72
CA LYS A 22 -17.01 -21.29 10.31
C LYS A 22 -16.33 -21.33 11.67
N GLY A 23 -17.07 -21.74 12.70
CA GLY A 23 -16.57 -21.92 14.05
C GLY A 23 -16.77 -23.35 14.52
N ALA A 24 -15.76 -23.91 15.19
CA ALA A 24 -15.88 -25.16 15.92
C ALA A 24 -15.65 -24.87 17.40
N VAL A 25 -16.59 -25.27 18.26
CA VAL A 25 -16.49 -25.14 19.72
C VAL A 25 -16.26 -26.53 20.30
N GLN A 26 -15.13 -26.73 20.97
CA GLN A 26 -14.85 -27.95 21.73
C GLN A 26 -15.25 -27.72 23.20
N ARG A 27 -15.99 -28.67 23.77
CA ARG A 27 -16.23 -28.72 25.22
C ARG A 27 -15.04 -29.37 25.91
N ALA A 28 -14.71 -28.87 27.10
CA ALA A 28 -13.58 -29.35 27.90
C ALA A 28 -13.72 -30.84 28.32
N ASP A 29 -14.95 -31.35 28.40
CA ASP A 29 -15.24 -32.68 28.94
C ASP A 29 -15.38 -33.81 27.89
N ASP A 30 -15.36 -33.49 26.59
CA ASP A 30 -15.55 -34.52 25.55
C ASP A 30 -14.86 -34.10 24.23
N GLU A 31 -13.78 -34.79 23.86
CA GLU A 31 -13.04 -34.57 22.60
C GLU A 31 -13.90 -34.90 21.35
N THR A 32 -15.03 -35.59 21.54
CA THR A 32 -15.79 -36.21 20.45
C THR A 32 -16.94 -35.33 19.93
N GLU A 33 -17.49 -34.42 20.75
CA GLU A 33 -18.60 -33.56 20.36
C GLU A 33 -18.18 -32.11 20.17
N SER A 34 -17.71 -31.77 18.96
CA SER A 34 -17.52 -30.38 18.54
C SER A 34 -18.79 -29.82 17.92
N ALA A 35 -19.31 -28.71 18.45
CA ALA A 35 -20.42 -27.99 17.81
C ALA A 35 -19.88 -27.14 16.65
N LEU A 36 -20.42 -27.34 15.44
CA LEU A 36 -20.09 -26.53 14.26
C LEU A 36 -21.08 -25.36 14.17
N VAL A 37 -20.56 -24.16 13.88
CA VAL A 37 -21.35 -22.95 13.69
C VAL A 37 -20.95 -22.32 12.36
N GLU A 38 -21.92 -22.00 11.52
CA GLU A 38 -21.72 -21.28 10.27
C GLU A 38 -22.43 -19.92 10.36
N VAL A 39 -21.72 -18.83 10.09
CA VAL A 39 -22.27 -17.46 10.11
C VAL A 39 -22.06 -16.84 8.74
N PRO A 40 -23.11 -16.66 7.92
CA PRO A 40 -22.99 -15.97 6.65
C PRO A 40 -22.77 -14.47 6.89
N VAL A 41 -22.00 -13.86 5.99
CA VAL A 41 -21.62 -12.46 6.02
C VAL A 41 -21.81 -11.87 4.63
N ASP A 42 -22.44 -10.70 4.56
CA ASP A 42 -22.61 -10.01 3.28
C ASP A 42 -21.26 -9.50 2.77
N VAL A 43 -20.95 -9.87 1.52
CA VAL A 43 -19.77 -9.37 0.82
C VAL A 43 -20.02 -7.95 0.30
N LEU A 44 -18.95 -7.16 0.20
CA LEU A 44 -19.04 -5.82 -0.38
C LEU A 44 -19.47 -5.88 -1.84
N THR A 45 -20.32 -4.94 -2.25
CA THR A 45 -20.65 -4.76 -3.67
C THR A 45 -19.40 -4.31 -4.44
N PRO A 46 -19.36 -4.51 -5.77
CA PRO A 46 -18.25 -4.03 -6.60
C PRO A 46 -17.96 -2.53 -6.42
N GLU A 47 -19.01 -1.72 -6.30
CA GLU A 47 -18.92 -0.27 -6.12
C GLU A 47 -18.31 0.07 -4.74
N ALA A 48 -18.73 -0.64 -3.70
CA ALA A 48 -18.19 -0.46 -2.36
C ALA A 48 -16.71 -0.88 -2.26
N LYS A 49 -16.32 -1.95 -2.98
CA LYS A 49 -14.92 -2.39 -3.10
C LYS A 49 -14.09 -1.30 -3.79
N GLN A 50 -14.57 -0.78 -4.92
CA GLN A 50 -13.88 0.25 -5.68
C GLN A 50 -13.70 1.54 -4.87
N ALA A 51 -14.75 2.02 -4.19
CA ALA A 51 -14.68 3.20 -3.34
C ALA A 51 -13.71 3.02 -2.15
N LEU A 52 -13.53 1.79 -1.66
CA LEU A 52 -12.54 1.51 -0.62
C LEU A 52 -11.11 1.52 -1.18
N VAL A 53 -10.89 0.92 -2.36
CA VAL A 53 -9.61 0.94 -3.07
C VAL A 53 -9.16 2.38 -3.33
N GLU A 54 -10.04 3.22 -3.88
CA GLU A 54 -9.75 4.63 -4.16
C GLU A 54 -9.36 5.40 -2.90
N ARG A 55 -10.14 5.23 -1.83
CA ARG A 55 -9.89 5.88 -0.54
C ARG A 55 -8.56 5.48 0.08
N LEU A 56 -8.19 4.19 0.01
CA LEU A 56 -6.90 3.69 0.50
C LEU A 56 -5.75 4.12 -0.41
N GLY A 57 -5.97 4.18 -1.72
CA GLY A 57 -5.01 4.71 -2.70
C GLY A 57 -4.64 6.18 -2.46
N LEU A 58 -5.57 6.99 -1.95
CA LEU A 58 -5.33 8.37 -1.53
C LEU A 58 -4.61 8.50 -0.18
N ARG A 59 -4.42 7.41 0.56
CA ARG A 59 -3.83 7.42 1.92
C ARG A 59 -2.74 6.36 2.08
N PRO A 60 -1.54 6.54 1.47
CA PRO A 60 -0.48 5.53 1.46
C PRO A 60 -0.03 5.09 2.86
N LEU A 61 0.01 6.00 3.83
CA LEU A 61 0.37 5.66 5.22
C LEU A 61 -0.66 4.74 5.88
N THR A 62 -1.95 4.96 5.60
CA THR A 62 -3.04 4.11 6.10
C THR A 62 -2.94 2.72 5.48
N LEU A 63 -2.71 2.64 4.17
CA LEU A 63 -2.49 1.38 3.47
C LEU A 63 -1.28 0.62 4.03
N TYR A 64 -0.15 1.30 4.24
CA TYR A 64 1.05 0.68 4.83
C TYR A 64 0.77 0.10 6.23
N ARG A 65 0.09 0.85 7.10
CA ARG A 65 -0.26 0.38 8.46
C ARG A 65 -1.18 -0.83 8.43
N LEU A 66 -2.18 -0.81 7.54
CA LEU A 66 -3.09 -1.94 7.29
C LEU A 66 -2.30 -3.19 6.86
N LEU A 67 -1.37 -3.05 5.90
CA LEU A 67 -0.53 -4.13 5.40
C LEU A 67 0.46 -4.66 6.44
N ALA A 68 0.91 -3.79 7.35
CA ALA A 68 1.81 -4.16 8.45
C ALA A 68 1.07 -4.83 9.63
N GLY A 69 -0.25 -5.05 9.53
CA GLY A 69 -1.06 -5.63 10.61
C GLY A 69 -1.08 -4.75 11.87
N ARG A 70 -0.80 -3.44 11.74
CA ARG A 70 -0.77 -2.54 12.88
C ARG A 70 -2.16 -1.92 13.05
N PRO A 71 -2.83 -2.13 14.20
CA PRO A 71 -4.09 -1.46 14.49
C PRO A 71 -3.81 0.03 14.59
N ALA A 72 -4.36 0.79 13.66
CA ALA A 72 -4.39 2.24 13.76
C ALA A 72 -5.84 2.62 13.89
N ALA A 73 -6.21 3.28 14.99
CA ALA A 73 -7.58 3.74 15.22
C ALA A 73 -8.14 4.53 14.01
N GLU A 74 -7.28 5.27 13.30
CA GLU A 74 -7.62 5.97 12.05
C GLU A 74 -7.76 5.05 10.82
N ALA A 75 -7.02 3.94 10.75
CA ALA A 75 -7.16 2.95 9.69
C ALA A 75 -8.46 2.15 9.87
N ASP A 76 -8.82 1.83 11.11
CA ASP A 76 -10.08 1.15 11.43
C ASP A 76 -11.31 2.04 11.30
N ALA A 77 -11.19 3.35 11.57
CA ALA A 77 -12.32 4.29 11.52
C ALA A 77 -13.01 4.39 10.14
N GLY A 78 -12.37 3.93 9.07
CA GLY A 78 -12.92 3.97 7.71
C GLY A 78 -13.18 2.59 7.09
N LEU A 79 -12.88 1.49 7.79
CA LEU A 79 -13.03 0.15 7.26
C LEU A 79 -14.44 -0.39 7.52
N PRO A 80 -15.09 -1.00 6.51
CA PRO A 80 -16.39 -1.60 6.70
C PRO A 80 -16.31 -2.71 7.75
N SER A 81 -17.25 -2.69 8.69
CA SER A 81 -17.39 -3.74 9.69
C SER A 81 -18.46 -4.72 9.24
N PRO A 82 -18.22 -6.04 9.30
CA PRO A 82 -19.24 -7.03 8.98
C PRO A 82 -20.37 -6.93 10.00
N SER A 83 -21.61 -7.01 9.53
CA SER A 83 -22.79 -7.05 10.38
C SER A 83 -22.83 -8.39 11.14
N LEU A 84 -22.25 -8.39 12.34
CA LEU A 84 -22.27 -9.52 13.27
C LEU A 84 -23.26 -9.31 14.42
N GLU A 85 -24.09 -8.26 14.36
CA GLU A 85 -25.08 -7.94 15.39
C GLU A 85 -26.31 -8.84 15.26
N GLY A 86 -26.49 -9.73 16.24
CA GLY A 86 -27.43 -9.40 17.31
C GLY A 86 -28.91 -9.67 17.09
N ASP A 87 -29.33 -10.42 16.07
CA ASP A 87 -30.71 -10.96 16.00
C ASP A 87 -30.74 -12.43 15.52
N GLY A 88 -29.70 -13.24 15.80
CA GLY A 88 -29.75 -14.71 15.62
C GLY A 88 -30.14 -15.26 14.23
N SER A 89 -30.25 -14.44 13.18
CA SER A 89 -31.07 -14.77 12.01
C SER A 89 -30.35 -15.58 10.92
N ALA A 90 -29.06 -15.84 11.04
CA ALA A 90 -28.39 -16.68 10.03
C ALA A 90 -27.26 -17.58 10.56
N ALA A 91 -26.88 -17.47 11.83
CA ALA A 91 -25.91 -18.38 12.43
C ALA A 91 -26.52 -19.79 12.55
N ARG A 92 -26.02 -20.75 11.77
CA ARG A 92 -26.47 -22.13 11.78
C ARG A 92 -25.55 -22.95 12.66
N CYS A 93 -26.06 -23.45 13.77
CA CYS A 93 -25.30 -24.36 14.63
C CYS A 93 -25.77 -25.80 14.44
N SER A 94 -24.84 -26.76 14.46
CA SER A 94 -25.14 -28.20 14.42
C SER A 94 -26.04 -28.68 15.57
N CYS A 95 -26.16 -27.92 16.66
CA CYS A 95 -27.09 -28.22 17.75
C CYS A 95 -28.57 -27.91 17.43
N GLY A 96 -28.87 -27.33 16.26
CA GLY A 96 -30.23 -27.06 15.77
C GLY A 96 -30.95 -25.87 16.42
N ARG A 97 -30.29 -25.13 17.32
CA ARG A 97 -30.86 -23.93 17.99
C ARG A 97 -30.27 -22.65 17.41
N ALA A 98 -31.12 -21.71 17.03
CA ALA A 98 -30.73 -20.41 16.44
C ALA A 98 -29.96 -19.50 17.41
N ALA A 99 -30.27 -19.56 18.71
CA ALA A 99 -29.59 -18.82 19.77
C ALA A 99 -29.02 -19.79 20.80
N CYS A 100 -27.84 -20.35 20.51
CA CYS A 100 -27.12 -21.24 21.42
C CYS A 100 -25.81 -20.60 21.92
N SER A 101 -25.30 -21.10 23.05
CA SER A 101 -24.02 -20.67 23.61
C SER A 101 -22.85 -20.87 22.65
N HIS A 102 -22.90 -21.91 21.79
CA HIS A 102 -21.87 -22.13 20.78
C HIS A 102 -21.83 -21.01 19.74
N ALA A 103 -22.99 -20.58 19.24
CA ALA A 103 -23.08 -19.48 18.29
C ALA A 103 -22.62 -18.15 18.92
N ALA A 104 -22.99 -17.90 20.18
CA ALA A 104 -22.52 -16.73 20.92
C ALA A 104 -20.99 -16.74 21.08
N ALA A 105 -20.41 -17.87 21.48
CA ALA A 105 -18.97 -18.03 21.63
C ALA A 105 -18.20 -17.83 20.31
N VAL A 106 -18.73 -18.37 19.20
CA VAL A 106 -18.15 -18.19 17.86
C VAL A 106 -18.23 -16.74 17.41
N LEU A 107 -19.38 -16.06 17.62
CA LEU A 107 -19.55 -14.65 17.26
C LEU A 107 -18.61 -13.74 18.07
N ASP A 108 -18.47 -13.97 19.37
CA ASP A 108 -17.56 -13.19 20.23
C ASP A 108 -16.10 -13.40 19.85
N ALA A 109 -15.69 -14.67 19.62
CA ALA A 109 -14.36 -14.98 19.16
C ALA A 109 -14.07 -14.36 17.78
N ALA A 110 -15.05 -14.39 16.86
CA ALA A 110 -14.94 -13.78 15.54
C ALA A 110 -14.78 -12.26 15.62
N ARG A 111 -15.56 -11.57 16.46
CA ARG A 111 -15.42 -10.12 16.69
C ARG A 111 -14.02 -9.76 17.18
N GLN A 112 -13.49 -10.50 18.16
CA GLN A 112 -12.15 -10.27 18.70
C GLN A 112 -11.07 -10.48 17.64
N ARG A 113 -11.18 -11.56 16.86
CA ARG A 113 -10.22 -11.88 15.79
C ARG A 113 -10.23 -10.84 14.67
N LEU A 114 -11.42 -10.44 14.22
CA LEU A 114 -11.58 -9.46 13.14
C LEU A 114 -11.19 -8.04 13.56
N ALA A 115 -11.31 -7.70 14.85
CA ALA A 115 -10.77 -6.46 15.41
C ALA A 115 -9.23 -6.45 15.45
N ALA A 116 -8.61 -7.61 15.70
CA ALA A 116 -7.14 -7.73 15.71
C ALA A 116 -6.55 -7.82 14.30
N GLU A 117 -7.29 -8.34 13.32
CA GLU A 117 -6.80 -8.64 11.97
C GLU A 117 -7.63 -7.94 10.88
N PRO A 118 -7.33 -6.66 10.59
CA PRO A 118 -8.13 -5.87 9.65
C PRO A 118 -8.07 -6.37 8.20
N LEU A 119 -6.98 -7.02 7.79
CA LEU A 119 -6.90 -7.69 6.48
C LEU A 119 -7.81 -8.92 6.41
N GLN A 120 -7.93 -9.68 7.50
CA GLN A 120 -8.85 -10.82 7.58
C GLN A 120 -10.30 -10.36 7.46
N ARG A 121 -10.63 -9.21 8.08
CA ARG A 121 -11.94 -8.56 7.92
C ARG A 121 -12.23 -8.17 6.47
N LEU A 122 -11.27 -7.60 5.76
CA LEU A 122 -11.47 -7.26 4.34
C LEU A 122 -11.61 -8.51 3.46
N ALA A 123 -10.82 -9.55 3.72
CA ALA A 123 -10.94 -10.83 3.02
C ALA A 123 -12.32 -11.48 3.22
N LEU A 124 -12.83 -11.48 4.45
CA LEU A 124 -14.20 -11.94 4.76
C LEU A 124 -15.25 -11.15 3.97
N LEU A 125 -15.06 -9.85 3.80
CA LEU A 125 -15.94 -8.98 3.02
C LEU A 125 -15.73 -9.08 1.49
N GLY A 126 -14.90 -10.02 1.03
CA GLY A 126 -14.66 -10.30 -0.38
C GLY A 126 -13.64 -9.37 -1.04
N LEU A 127 -12.81 -8.67 -0.27
CA LEU A 127 -11.68 -7.87 -0.75
C LEU A 127 -10.37 -8.40 -0.12
N PRO A 128 -9.81 -9.50 -0.65
CA PRO A 128 -8.53 -10.03 -0.16
C PRO A 128 -7.38 -9.06 -0.45
N ARG A 129 -6.25 -9.28 0.23
CA ARG A 129 -5.05 -8.43 0.13
C ARG A 129 -4.59 -8.24 -1.32
N GLU A 130 -4.59 -9.31 -2.10
CA GLU A 130 -4.12 -9.32 -3.49
C GLU A 130 -5.00 -8.44 -4.37
N ALA A 131 -6.33 -8.54 -4.22
CA ALA A 131 -7.28 -7.71 -4.94
C ALA A 131 -7.21 -6.24 -4.52
N LEU A 132 -7.03 -5.97 -3.23
CA LEU A 132 -6.81 -4.61 -2.72
C LEU A 132 -5.56 -3.98 -3.33
N LEU A 133 -4.43 -4.69 -3.31
CA LEU A 133 -3.16 -4.18 -3.84
C LEU A 133 -3.20 -4.00 -5.35
N ALA A 134 -3.79 -4.95 -6.09
CA ALA A 134 -3.99 -4.83 -7.53
C ALA A 134 -4.76 -3.54 -7.86
N GLY A 135 -5.92 -3.32 -7.21
CA GLY A 135 -6.71 -2.12 -7.45
C GLY A 135 -5.99 -0.81 -7.11
N VAL A 136 -5.24 -0.78 -6.00
CA VAL A 136 -4.48 0.43 -5.62
C VAL A 136 -3.34 0.71 -6.61
N TYR A 137 -2.57 -0.32 -6.99
CA TYR A 137 -1.46 -0.16 -7.92
C TYR A 137 -1.93 0.18 -9.33
N ASP A 138 -3.05 -0.39 -9.79
CA ASP A 138 -3.67 -0.04 -11.06
C ASP A 138 -4.07 1.44 -11.07
N ALA A 139 -4.70 1.92 -9.99
CA ALA A 139 -5.08 3.33 -9.86
C ALA A 139 -3.84 4.26 -9.88
N TRP A 140 -2.77 3.91 -9.17
CA TRP A 140 -1.53 4.67 -9.20
C TRP A 140 -0.87 4.64 -10.59
N GLY A 141 -0.86 3.49 -11.27
CA GLY A 141 -0.35 3.34 -12.63
C GLY A 141 -1.07 4.24 -13.63
N GLN A 142 -2.40 4.31 -13.56
CA GLN A 142 -3.21 5.18 -14.41
C GLN A 142 -2.92 6.67 -14.17
N THR A 143 -2.64 7.08 -12.92
CA THR A 143 -2.25 8.46 -12.62
C THR A 143 -0.84 8.79 -13.10
N ALA A 144 0.09 7.84 -13.05
CA ALA A 144 1.46 8.02 -13.50
C ALA A 144 1.58 8.11 -15.03
N GLY A 145 0.79 7.30 -15.76
CA GLY A 145 0.76 7.31 -17.23
C GLY A 145 0.28 8.63 -17.85
N ASN A 146 -0.53 9.41 -17.13
CA ASN A 146 -1.04 10.70 -17.62
C ASN A 146 -0.09 11.89 -17.37
N ALA A 147 0.93 11.74 -16.51
CA ALA A 147 1.91 12.78 -16.24
C ALA A 147 3.11 12.77 -17.22
N ALA A 148 3.34 11.64 -17.89
CA ALA A 148 4.33 11.52 -18.95
C ALA A 148 3.65 11.70 -20.31
N GLY A 149 3.65 12.93 -20.83
CA GLY A 149 3.29 13.25 -22.22
C GLY A 149 4.32 12.73 -23.24
N GLY A 150 4.63 11.44 -23.16
CA GLY A 150 5.56 10.71 -24.01
C GLY A 150 5.61 9.30 -23.47
N SER A 151 4.96 8.36 -24.15
CA SER A 151 4.93 6.98 -23.68
C SER A 151 6.37 6.44 -23.67
N ALA A 152 6.71 5.67 -22.64
CA ALA A 152 7.96 4.93 -22.62
C ALA A 152 8.12 4.05 -23.89
N ASP A 153 7.00 3.65 -24.50
CA ASP A 153 6.95 2.93 -25.78
C ASP A 153 7.42 3.78 -26.97
N GLU A 154 7.13 5.09 -27.03
CA GLU A 154 7.65 6.00 -28.06
C GLU A 154 9.16 6.22 -27.90
N ALA A 155 9.65 6.30 -26.66
CA ALA A 155 11.09 6.39 -26.38
C ALA A 155 11.83 5.09 -26.74
N ALA A 156 11.23 3.93 -26.42
CA ALA A 156 11.77 2.61 -26.77
C ALA A 156 11.69 2.32 -28.28
N ALA A 157 10.65 2.81 -28.97
CA ALA A 157 10.51 2.68 -30.43
C ALA A 157 11.58 3.50 -31.18
N ARG A 158 11.94 4.70 -30.70
CA ARG A 158 13.02 5.50 -31.29
C ARG A 158 14.42 4.90 -31.06
N ALA A 159 14.62 4.15 -29.98
CA ALA A 159 15.89 3.47 -29.71
C ALA A 159 16.16 2.27 -30.63
N LYS A 160 15.11 1.69 -31.24
CA LYS A 160 15.23 0.53 -32.16
C LYS A 160 15.79 0.87 -33.55
N GLU A 161 15.89 2.14 -33.93
CA GLU A 161 16.25 2.50 -35.30
C GLU A 161 17.75 2.56 -35.61
N LYS A 162 18.66 2.48 -34.62
CA LYS A 162 20.11 2.75 -34.90
C LYS A 162 21.17 1.90 -34.18
N GLY A 163 20.84 0.74 -33.61
CA GLY A 163 21.86 -0.09 -32.95
C GLY A 163 21.59 -1.58 -33.04
N ALA A 164 22.66 -2.38 -33.04
CA ALA A 164 22.67 -3.85 -32.99
C ALA A 164 21.72 -4.40 -31.89
N PRO A 165 21.26 -5.67 -31.98
CA PRO A 165 20.22 -6.20 -31.09
C PRO A 165 20.73 -6.28 -29.65
N LEU A 166 20.48 -5.23 -28.88
CA LEU A 166 20.65 -5.22 -27.44
C LEU A 166 19.48 -5.99 -26.81
N PRO A 167 19.72 -6.72 -25.70
CA PRO A 167 18.64 -7.35 -24.95
C PRO A 167 17.58 -6.31 -24.60
N SER A 168 16.32 -6.72 -24.67
CA SER A 168 15.21 -5.86 -24.34
C SER A 168 15.34 -5.37 -22.88
N PRO A 169 14.76 -4.21 -22.53
CA PRO A 169 14.80 -3.71 -21.15
C PRO A 169 14.32 -4.74 -20.12
N GLY A 170 13.33 -5.57 -20.48
CA GLY A 170 12.81 -6.63 -19.62
C GLY A 170 13.78 -7.78 -19.40
N GLU A 171 14.51 -8.19 -20.44
CA GLU A 171 15.53 -9.25 -20.34
C GLU A 171 16.72 -8.78 -19.49
N TRP A 172 17.18 -7.55 -19.69
CA TRP A 172 18.24 -6.97 -18.87
C TRP A 172 17.81 -6.85 -17.40
N LEU A 173 16.58 -6.42 -17.11
CA LEU A 173 16.07 -6.32 -15.75
C LEU A 173 15.99 -7.68 -15.05
N ALA A 174 15.53 -8.71 -15.76
CA ALA A 174 15.47 -10.07 -15.24
C ALA A 174 16.87 -10.62 -14.92
N GLU A 175 17.84 -10.39 -15.81
CA GLU A 175 19.24 -10.79 -15.61
C GLU A 175 19.90 -10.00 -14.46
N ALA A 176 19.74 -8.67 -14.44
CA ALA A 176 20.26 -7.81 -13.38
C ALA A 176 19.65 -8.14 -12.01
N ALA A 177 18.38 -8.54 -11.94
CA ALA A 177 17.76 -9.02 -10.71
C ALA A 177 18.35 -10.37 -10.26
N ALA A 178 18.52 -11.32 -11.18
CA ALA A 178 19.12 -12.63 -10.90
C ALA A 178 20.56 -12.51 -10.37
N GLU A 179 21.28 -11.48 -10.78
CA GLU A 179 22.70 -11.27 -10.43
C GLU A 179 22.92 -10.20 -9.35
N GLY A 180 21.85 -9.62 -8.78
CA GLY A 180 21.93 -8.56 -7.78
C GLY A 180 22.51 -7.24 -8.29
N ARG A 181 22.45 -7.01 -9.61
CA ARG A 181 23.03 -5.85 -10.32
C ARG A 181 22.03 -4.73 -10.62
N LEU A 182 20.83 -4.75 -10.03
CA LEU A 182 19.79 -3.71 -10.22
C LEU A 182 20.25 -2.27 -9.92
N HIS A 183 21.33 -2.10 -9.16
CA HIS A 183 21.92 -0.80 -8.84
C HIS A 183 22.75 -0.21 -10.00
N ARG A 184 23.06 -0.98 -11.04
CA ARG A 184 23.82 -0.52 -12.21
C ARG A 184 22.85 -0.09 -13.30
N PRO A 185 23.08 1.04 -13.98
CA PRO A 185 22.31 1.39 -15.17
C PRO A 185 22.47 0.31 -16.24
N GLY A 186 21.40 0.05 -16.99
CA GLY A 186 21.45 -0.88 -18.12
C GLY A 186 22.24 -0.32 -19.30
N PRO A 187 22.69 -1.17 -20.23
CA PRO A 187 23.54 -0.78 -21.37
C PRO A 187 22.88 0.28 -22.27
N GLN A 188 21.55 0.37 -22.26
CA GLN A 188 20.80 1.39 -23.00
C GLN A 188 20.87 2.79 -22.36
N LEU A 189 21.33 2.90 -21.11
CA LEU A 189 21.46 4.15 -20.37
C LEU A 189 22.90 4.70 -20.39
N ASP A 190 23.88 3.91 -20.81
CA ASP A 190 25.27 4.36 -20.98
C ASP A 190 25.43 5.33 -22.16
N GLU A 191 24.49 5.34 -23.11
CA GLU A 191 24.53 6.17 -24.33
C GLU A 191 23.60 7.40 -24.28
N VAL A 192 22.97 7.69 -23.14
CA VAL A 192 22.11 8.88 -23.03
C VAL A 192 22.97 10.13 -22.98
N GLU A 193 23.19 10.75 -24.16
CA GLU A 193 23.82 12.06 -24.28
C GLU A 193 22.87 13.12 -23.67
N VAL A 194 23.07 13.44 -22.39
CA VAL A 194 22.32 14.50 -21.72
C VAL A 194 22.79 15.85 -22.26
N ARG A 195 22.09 16.35 -23.29
CA ARG A 195 22.28 17.71 -23.79
C ARG A 195 21.70 18.71 -22.80
N LEU A 196 22.53 19.14 -21.86
CA LEU A 196 22.21 20.23 -20.96
C LEU A 196 22.36 21.56 -21.70
N SER A 197 21.28 22.33 -21.78
CA SER A 197 21.38 23.75 -22.15
C SER A 197 22.31 24.46 -21.15
N PRO A 198 23.15 25.40 -21.61
CA PRO A 198 23.98 26.18 -20.71
C PRO A 198 23.08 26.87 -19.67
N PRO A 199 23.44 26.81 -18.37
CA PRO A 199 22.65 27.45 -17.34
C PRO A 199 22.61 28.97 -17.57
N PRO A 200 21.50 29.64 -17.20
CA PRO A 200 21.41 31.09 -17.29
C PRO A 200 22.47 31.76 -16.38
N PRO A 201 22.86 33.00 -16.70
CA PRO A 201 23.87 33.72 -15.93
C PRO A 201 23.45 33.85 -14.46
N PRO A 202 24.42 33.87 -13.51
CA PRO A 202 24.12 33.87 -12.07
C PRO A 202 23.17 34.98 -11.62
N GLU A 203 23.20 36.13 -12.28
CA GLU A 203 22.37 37.30 -11.99
C GLU A 203 20.87 37.04 -12.22
N GLU A 204 20.56 36.12 -13.12
CA GLU A 204 19.19 35.72 -13.49
C GLU A 204 18.67 34.54 -12.66
N LEU A 205 19.56 33.86 -11.91
CA LEU A 205 19.16 32.73 -11.09
C LEU A 205 18.30 33.16 -9.91
N ARG A 206 17.15 32.51 -9.79
CA ARG A 206 16.24 32.66 -8.65
C ARG A 206 15.97 31.30 -8.01
N PRO A 207 15.58 31.25 -6.72
CA PRO A 207 15.10 30.04 -6.11
C PRO A 207 13.97 29.42 -6.95
N ALA A 208 14.00 28.10 -7.14
CA ALA A 208 12.99 27.39 -7.90
C ALA A 208 11.68 27.32 -7.10
N GLY A 209 10.80 28.31 -7.26
CA GLY A 209 9.53 28.42 -6.55
C GLY A 209 9.53 29.43 -5.39
N ASP A 210 8.41 29.55 -4.68
CA ASP A 210 8.23 30.53 -3.59
C ASP A 210 8.69 30.00 -2.23
N TRP A 211 9.99 29.77 -2.10
CA TRP A 211 10.62 29.39 -0.83
C TRP A 211 10.48 30.46 0.24
N ALA A 212 10.32 31.73 -0.15
CA ALA A 212 10.13 32.82 0.80
C ALA A 212 8.77 32.74 1.50
N GLY A 213 7.73 32.25 0.80
CA GLY A 213 6.41 31.97 1.37
C GLY A 213 6.41 30.94 2.52
N LEU A 214 7.44 30.10 2.61
CA LEU A 214 7.63 29.14 3.71
C LEU A 214 8.26 29.77 4.95
N LEU A 215 8.74 31.02 4.88
CA LEU A 215 9.42 31.72 5.96
C LEU A 215 8.68 33.02 6.37
N PRO A 216 7.38 32.94 6.74
CA PRO A 216 6.62 34.11 7.14
C PRO A 216 7.24 34.71 8.41
N GLY A 217 7.65 35.97 8.34
CA GLY A 217 8.26 36.72 9.45
C GLY A 217 9.78 36.91 9.36
N VAL A 218 10.46 36.24 8.43
CA VAL A 218 11.90 36.46 8.20
C VAL A 218 12.11 37.62 7.23
N ARG A 219 12.47 38.80 7.77
CA ARG A 219 12.78 39.97 6.95
C ARG A 219 13.96 39.69 6.01
N GLY A 220 13.76 39.89 4.71
CA GLY A 220 14.80 39.72 3.70
C GLY A 220 15.05 38.28 3.25
N ALA A 221 14.19 37.32 3.59
CA ALA A 221 14.32 35.91 3.20
C ALA A 221 14.55 35.72 1.70
N SER A 222 13.79 36.40 0.84
CA SER A 222 13.94 36.33 -0.62
C SER A 222 15.34 36.79 -1.09
N LYS A 223 15.90 37.84 -0.46
CA LYS A 223 17.23 38.36 -0.77
C LYS A 223 18.32 37.40 -0.33
N ALA A 224 18.19 36.82 0.87
CA ALA A 224 19.14 35.83 1.38
C ALA A 224 19.15 34.57 0.51
N LEU A 225 17.98 34.04 0.14
CA LEU A 225 17.85 32.89 -0.74
C LEU A 225 18.45 33.16 -2.13
N GLY A 226 18.23 34.36 -2.69
CA GLY A 226 18.86 34.77 -3.94
C GLY A 226 20.39 34.91 -3.86
N LEU A 227 20.97 35.17 -2.68
CA LEU A 227 22.43 35.13 -2.50
C LEU A 227 22.95 33.70 -2.44
N VAL A 228 22.25 32.81 -1.75
CA VAL A 228 22.61 31.39 -1.65
C VAL A 228 22.63 30.76 -3.05
N VAL A 229 21.57 30.95 -3.84
CA VAL A 229 21.48 30.42 -5.21
C VAL A 229 22.64 30.90 -6.10
N ARG A 230 23.02 32.18 -5.98
CA ARG A 230 24.14 32.73 -6.75
C ARG A 230 25.49 32.19 -6.32
N GLN A 231 25.72 32.07 -5.02
CA GLN A 231 26.96 31.51 -4.49
C GLN A 231 27.11 30.02 -4.83
N THR A 232 26.04 29.24 -4.74
CA THR A 232 26.08 27.82 -5.11
C THR A 232 26.31 27.64 -6.61
N ALA A 233 25.68 28.46 -7.45
CA ALA A 233 25.92 28.45 -8.90
C ALA A 233 27.37 28.83 -9.26
N ALA A 234 27.92 29.88 -8.65
CA ALA A 234 29.31 30.28 -8.85
C ALA A 234 30.28 29.17 -8.41
N ARG A 235 30.00 28.50 -7.29
CA ARG A 235 30.81 27.38 -6.81
C ARG A 235 30.71 26.15 -7.72
N ALA A 236 29.52 25.84 -8.23
CA ALA A 236 29.32 24.75 -9.19
C ALA A 236 30.09 25.00 -10.49
N GLU A 237 30.09 26.24 -11.00
CA GLU A 237 30.88 26.63 -12.17
C GLU A 237 32.39 26.52 -11.91
N GLN A 238 32.86 26.91 -10.72
CA GLN A 238 34.25 26.74 -10.33
C GLN A 238 34.66 25.26 -10.32
N LEU A 239 33.80 24.38 -9.77
CA LEU A 239 34.04 22.94 -9.76
C LEU A 239 34.01 22.34 -11.17
N ARG A 240 33.07 22.78 -12.02
CA ARG A 240 33.00 22.37 -13.43
C ARG A 240 34.30 22.64 -14.18
N ARG A 241 34.92 23.81 -13.93
CA ARG A 241 36.22 24.16 -14.52
C ARG A 241 37.39 23.33 -13.98
N GLN A 242 37.26 22.74 -12.79
CA GLN A 242 38.27 21.90 -12.15
C GLN A 242 38.15 20.42 -12.53
N LEU A 243 37.01 20.00 -13.08
CA LEU A 243 36.86 18.64 -13.59
C LEU A 243 37.76 18.46 -14.82
N PRO A 244 38.58 17.38 -14.88
CA PRO A 244 39.33 17.07 -16.07
C PRO A 244 38.37 16.92 -17.24
N ARG A 245 38.69 17.54 -18.37
CA ARG A 245 38.05 17.19 -19.64
C ARG A 245 38.50 15.77 -19.95
N ASN A 246 37.66 14.78 -19.64
CA ASN A 246 37.86 13.43 -20.15
C ASN A 246 37.69 13.49 -21.67
N GLY A 247 38.81 13.49 -22.39
CA GLY A 247 38.86 13.53 -23.84
C GLY A 247 40.06 14.29 -24.38
N ASP A 248 41.25 13.70 -24.24
CA ASP A 248 42.28 13.59 -25.29
C ASP A 248 42.77 12.13 -25.27
#